data_AF-A0A151IU30-F1
#
_entry.id   AF-A0A151IU30-F1
#
_cell.length_a   1.000
_cell.length_b   1.000
_cell.length_c   1.000
_cell.angle_alpha   90.00
_cell.angle_beta   90.00
_cell.angle_gamma   90.00
#
_symmetry.space_group_name_H-M   'P 1'
#
loop_
_entity.id
_entity.type
_entity.pdbx_description
1 polymer ?
#
loop_
_entity_poly.entity_id
_entity_poly.type
_entity_poly.pdbx_seq_one_letter_code
_entity_poly.pdbx_strand_id
1 'polypeptide(L)'
;MDMAYRNAVQLHVANQLEYFLEYNERPRFQINDDPFQLSERQFVKLFRLKKDTTIRLINIVEEHSAVPLRTSVLNATVQVLTALRFYASGSYQNCVGSNVHMRISQTSVSRCIHNVTNILNLPEVFNTWVYFPNNIQELQEIRNK
;
A
#
# COMPACT_ATOMS: atom_id res chain seq x y z
N MET A 1 -18.76 34.98 26.09
CA MET A 1 -18.16 33.89 25.30
C MET A 1 -16.67 34.17 25.21
N ASP A 2 -15.90 33.40 25.98
CA ASP A 2 -14.46 33.58 26.23
C ASP A 2 -13.64 33.51 24.93
N MET A 3 -12.58 34.32 24.86
CA MET A 3 -11.67 34.41 23.71
C MET A 3 -11.03 33.04 23.41
N ALA A 4 -10.74 32.26 24.46
CA ALA A 4 -10.22 30.90 24.33
C ALA A 4 -11.21 29.96 23.61
N TYR A 5 -12.51 30.08 23.90
CA TYR A 5 -13.54 29.26 23.25
C TYR A 5 -13.69 29.60 21.76
N ARG A 6 -13.66 30.89 21.40
CA ARG A 6 -13.72 31.31 19.98
C ARG A 6 -12.50 30.83 19.21
N ASN A 7 -11.32 30.89 19.80
CA ASN A 7 -10.09 30.41 19.19
C ASN A 7 -10.11 28.88 19.00
N ALA A 8 -10.62 28.14 19.98
CA ALA A 8 -10.77 26.68 19.88
C ALA A 8 -11.76 26.29 18.76
N VAL A 9 -12.87 27.01 18.63
CA VAL A 9 -13.85 26.80 17.55
C VAL A 9 -13.23 27.14 16.19
N GLN A 10 -12.49 28.24 16.07
CA GLN A 10 -11.79 28.59 14.83
C GLN A 10 -10.72 27.58 14.45
N LEU A 11 -9.95 27.07 15.41
CA LEU A 11 -8.95 26.03 15.18
C LEU A 11 -9.59 24.71 14.74
N HIS A 12 -10.74 24.35 15.32
CA HIS A 12 -11.49 23.16 14.91
C HIS A 12 -12.02 23.29 13.49
N VAL A 13 -12.61 24.43 13.14
CA VAL A 13 -13.10 24.71 11.79
C VAL A 13 -11.95 24.75 10.78
N ALA A 14 -10.82 25.39 11.12
CA ALA A 14 -9.63 25.42 10.27
C ALA A 14 -9.07 24.02 10.04
N ASN A 15 -8.97 23.18 11.08
CA ASN A 15 -8.57 21.78 10.93
C ASN A 15 -9.57 20.99 10.06
N GLN A 16 -10.88 21.18 10.24
CA GLN A 16 -11.87 20.52 9.39
C GLN A 16 -11.77 20.96 7.94
N LEU A 17 -11.50 22.24 7.68
CA LEU A 17 -11.28 22.76 6.35
C LEU A 17 -9.96 22.25 5.76
N GLU A 18 -8.87 22.18 6.52
CA GLU A 18 -7.61 21.57 6.06
C GLU A 18 -7.79 20.08 5.76
N TYR A 19 -8.53 19.33 6.58
CA TYR A 19 -8.88 17.93 6.30
C TYR A 19 -9.75 17.81 5.04
N PHE A 20 -10.70 18.72 4.84
CA PHE A 20 -11.60 18.71 3.69
C PHE A 20 -10.90 19.14 2.40
N LEU A 21 -10.00 20.12 2.48
CA LEU A 21 -9.12 20.54 1.40
C LEU A 21 -8.11 19.43 1.08
N GLU A 22 -7.47 18.83 2.08
CA GLU A 22 -6.59 17.66 1.86
C GLU A 22 -7.38 16.48 1.29
N TYR A 23 -8.65 16.29 1.66
CA TYR A 23 -9.55 15.28 1.10
C TYR A 23 -9.91 15.55 -0.37
N ASN A 24 -10.18 16.79 -0.75
CA ASN A 24 -10.50 17.18 -2.13
C ASN A 24 -9.27 17.34 -3.03
N GLU A 25 -8.12 17.66 -2.45
CA GLU A 25 -6.78 17.68 -3.08
C GLU A 25 -6.15 16.28 -3.14
N ARG A 26 -6.77 15.24 -2.56
CA ARG A 26 -6.32 13.87 -2.82
C ARG A 26 -6.47 13.67 -4.31
N PRO A 27 -5.37 13.42 -5.05
CA PRO A 27 -5.45 13.13 -6.46
C PRO A 27 -6.47 12.02 -6.61
N ARG A 28 -7.57 12.30 -7.33
CA ARG A 28 -8.54 11.28 -7.70
C ARG A 28 -7.80 10.37 -8.67
N PHE A 29 -7.07 9.40 -8.12
CA PHE A 29 -6.29 8.47 -8.91
C PHE A 29 -7.27 7.74 -9.82
N GLN A 30 -7.31 8.09 -11.10
CA GLN A 30 -7.99 7.30 -12.11
C GLN A 30 -6.93 6.34 -12.66
N ILE A 31 -7.18 5.03 -12.60
CA ILE A 31 -6.27 3.98 -13.11
C ILE A 31 -5.91 4.12 -14.61
N ASN A 32 -6.49 5.08 -15.32
CA ASN A 32 -6.10 5.37 -16.69
C ASN A 32 -4.68 5.98 -16.78
N ASP A 33 -4.13 6.50 -15.68
CA ASP A 33 -2.75 6.95 -15.62
C ASP A 33 -1.87 5.88 -14.97
N ASP A 34 -0.77 5.54 -15.64
CA ASP A 34 0.27 4.67 -15.10
C ASP A 34 0.77 5.26 -13.75
N PRO A 35 0.60 4.56 -12.61
CA PRO A 35 1.00 5.07 -11.30
C PRO A 35 2.48 5.41 -11.22
N PHE A 36 3.32 4.82 -12.07
CA PHE A 36 4.74 5.15 -12.15
C PHE A 36 5.02 6.52 -12.79
N GLN A 37 4.02 7.21 -13.34
CA GLN A 37 4.13 8.60 -13.83
C GLN A 37 4.09 9.64 -12.69
N LEU A 38 3.65 9.26 -11.48
CA LEU A 38 3.65 10.17 -10.33
C LEU A 38 5.04 10.65 -9.95
N SER A 39 5.13 11.77 -9.23
CA SER A 39 6.37 12.06 -8.50
C SER A 39 6.64 10.98 -7.44
N GLU A 40 7.90 10.76 -7.10
CA GLU A 40 8.29 9.77 -6.08
C GLU A 40 7.59 10.03 -4.74
N ARG A 41 7.47 11.31 -4.34
CA ARG A 41 6.78 11.72 -3.13
C ARG A 41 5.30 11.31 -3.13
N GLN A 42 4.60 11.52 -4.24
CA GLN A 42 3.20 11.11 -4.37
C GLN A 42 3.06 9.59 -4.37
N PHE A 43 3.95 8.88 -5.07
CA PHE A 43 3.96 7.43 -5.11
C PHE A 43 4.13 6.83 -3.70
N VAL A 44 5.13 7.30 -2.94
CA VAL A 44 5.35 6.87 -1.55
C VAL A 44 4.16 7.22 -0.65
N LYS A 45 3.52 8.39 -0.84
CA LYS A 45 2.30 8.74 -0.07
C LYS A 45 1.17 7.73 -0.30
N LEU A 46 1.07 7.16 -1.51
CA LEU A 46 -0.02 6.25 -1.89
C LEU A 46 0.25 4.78 -1.59
N PHE A 47 1.50 4.33 -1.78
CA PHE A 47 1.89 2.91 -1.75
C PHE A 47 2.88 2.57 -0.62
N ARG A 48 3.37 3.58 0.13
CA ARG A 48 4.37 3.46 1.21
C ARG A 48 5.73 2.90 0.82
N LEU A 49 5.93 2.58 -0.46
CA LEU A 49 7.19 2.14 -1.03
C LEU A 49 7.66 3.11 -2.11
N LYS A 50 8.98 3.10 -2.36
CA LYS A 50 9.59 3.75 -3.52
C LYS A 50 9.30 2.94 -4.79
N LYS A 51 9.25 3.60 -5.95
CA LYS A 51 8.96 2.95 -7.25
C LYS A 51 9.88 1.77 -7.53
N ASP A 52 11.18 1.97 -7.33
CA ASP A 52 12.21 0.94 -7.53
C ASP A 52 11.98 -0.30 -6.64
N THR A 53 11.56 -0.10 -5.39
CA THR A 53 11.23 -1.21 -4.49
C THR A 53 9.92 -1.90 -4.91
N THR A 54 8.95 -1.14 -5.41
CA THR A 54 7.73 -1.70 -5.98
C THR A 54 8.01 -2.52 -7.23
N ILE A 55 8.91 -2.09 -8.12
CA ILE A 55 9.31 -2.86 -9.30
C ILE A 55 9.96 -4.18 -8.88
N ARG A 56 10.86 -4.16 -7.89
CA ARG A 56 11.41 -5.42 -7.32
C ARG A 56 10.32 -6.35 -6.80
N LEU A 57 9.34 -5.82 -6.08
CA LEU A 57 8.22 -6.61 -5.58
C LEU A 57 7.35 -7.19 -6.71
N ILE A 58 7.13 -6.43 -7.79
CA ILE A 58 6.43 -6.91 -8.98
C ILE A 58 7.16 -8.11 -9.57
N ASN A 59 8.48 -8.02 -9.72
CA ASN A 59 9.29 -9.12 -10.26
C ASN A 59 9.21 -10.37 -9.37
N ILE A 60 9.30 -10.21 -8.04
CA ILE A 60 9.14 -11.33 -7.09
C ILE A 60 7.77 -11.99 -7.27
N VAL A 61 6.71 -11.19 -7.36
CA VAL A 61 5.35 -11.71 -7.55
C VAL A 61 5.20 -12.37 -8.91
N GLU A 62 5.81 -11.85 -9.96
CA GLU A 62 5.78 -12.44 -11.30
C GLU A 62 6.50 -13.80 -11.34
N GLU A 63 7.65 -13.90 -10.69
CA GLU A 63 8.46 -15.14 -10.61
C GLU A 63 7.77 -16.25 -9.82
N HIS A 64 7.07 -15.91 -8.73
CA HIS A 64 6.42 -16.87 -7.84
C HIS A 64 4.92 -17.04 -8.11
N SER A 65 4.34 -16.26 -9.04
CA SER A 65 2.97 -16.50 -9.49
C SER A 65 2.96 -17.73 -10.38
N ALA A 66 2.15 -18.74 -10.02
CA ALA A 66 1.96 -19.90 -10.86
C ALA A 66 1.55 -19.47 -12.29
N VAL A 67 2.22 -20.03 -13.30
CA VAL A 67 1.95 -19.78 -14.73
C VAL A 67 0.43 -19.89 -14.97
N PRO A 68 -0.23 -18.88 -15.56
CA PRO A 68 -1.69 -18.84 -15.55
C PRO A 68 -2.26 -19.93 -16.46
N LEU A 69 -2.96 -20.91 -15.88
CA LEU A 69 -3.89 -21.75 -16.64
C LEU A 69 -5.13 -20.98 -17.12
N ARG A 70 -5.31 -19.70 -16.73
CA ARG A 70 -6.48 -18.90 -17.10
C ARG A 70 -6.13 -17.46 -17.45
N THR A 71 -6.68 -17.02 -18.58
CA THR A 71 -6.66 -15.67 -19.18
C THR A 71 -7.28 -14.55 -18.31
N SER A 72 -7.76 -14.84 -17.10
CA SER A 72 -8.47 -13.89 -16.22
C SER A 72 -7.68 -13.44 -14.98
N VAL A 73 -6.39 -13.78 -14.89
CA VAL A 73 -5.51 -13.34 -13.81
C VAL A 73 -4.98 -11.94 -14.15
N LEU A 74 -5.22 -10.97 -13.27
CA LEU A 74 -4.65 -9.62 -13.38
C LEU A 74 -3.12 -9.73 -13.44
N ASN A 75 -2.44 -8.86 -14.20
CA ASN A 75 -0.97 -8.89 -14.27
C ASN A 75 -0.34 -8.59 -12.89
N ALA A 76 0.90 -9.03 -12.67
CA ALA A 76 1.60 -8.89 -11.40
C ALA A 76 1.64 -7.43 -10.91
N THR A 77 1.85 -6.48 -11.84
CA THR A 77 1.80 -5.04 -11.57
C THR A 77 0.51 -4.59 -10.91
N VAL A 78 -0.65 -4.92 -11.49
CA VAL A 78 -1.96 -4.56 -10.93
C VAL A 78 -2.16 -5.24 -9.59
N GLN A 79 -1.80 -6.52 -9.45
CA GLN A 79 -1.94 -7.23 -8.18
C GLN A 79 -1.12 -6.57 -7.05
N VAL A 80 0.14 -6.25 -7.31
CA VAL A 80 1.04 -5.61 -6.34
C VAL A 80 0.55 -4.22 -5.98
N LEU A 81 0.22 -3.38 -6.97
CA LEU A 81 -0.27 -2.03 -6.70
C LEU A 81 -1.59 -2.06 -5.91
N THR A 82 -2.45 -3.04 -6.17
CA THR A 82 -3.68 -3.27 -5.40
C THR A 82 -3.37 -3.58 -3.95
N ALA A 83 -2.51 -4.57 -3.72
CA ALA A 83 -2.14 -5.01 -2.38
C ALA A 83 -1.43 -3.90 -1.59
N LEU A 84 -0.47 -3.21 -2.21
CA LEU A 84 0.23 -2.09 -1.59
C LEU A 84 -0.73 -0.95 -1.22
N ARG A 85 -1.68 -0.64 -2.10
CA ARG A 85 -2.68 0.39 -1.80
C ARG A 85 -3.52 0.01 -0.58
N PHE A 86 -3.90 -1.27 -0.48
CA PHE A 86 -4.59 -1.80 0.68
C PHE A 86 -3.75 -1.67 1.95
N TYR A 87 -2.53 -2.22 1.97
CA TYR A 87 -1.61 -2.16 3.12
C TYR A 87 -1.32 -0.72 3.56
N ALA A 88 -1.10 0.17 2.60
CA ALA A 88 -0.80 1.59 2.85
C ALA A 88 -1.95 2.35 3.50
N SER A 89 -3.20 1.95 3.20
CA SER A 89 -4.41 2.61 3.66
C SER A 89 -4.95 2.05 4.98
N GLY A 90 -4.63 0.80 5.31
CA GLY A 90 -5.08 0.11 6.52
C GLY A 90 -6.60 -0.02 6.67
N SER A 91 -7.38 0.31 5.63
CA SER A 91 -8.84 0.41 5.71
C SER A 91 -9.53 -0.60 4.81
N TYR A 92 -10.16 -1.58 5.45
CA TYR A 92 -11.09 -2.50 4.79
C TYR A 92 -12.29 -1.75 4.16
N GLN A 93 -12.76 -0.67 4.79
CA GLN A 93 -13.93 0.08 4.32
C GLN A 93 -13.64 0.91 3.06
N ASN A 94 -12.41 1.42 2.87
CA ASN A 94 -12.01 2.08 1.63
C ASN A 94 -12.07 1.13 0.42
N CYS A 95 -11.89 -0.18 0.64
CA CYS A 95 -12.07 -1.19 -0.39
C CYS A 95 -13.54 -1.52 -0.69
N VAL A 96 -14.45 -1.27 0.26
CA VAL A 96 -15.89 -1.58 0.16
C VAL A 96 -16.69 -0.42 -0.43
N GLY A 97 -16.31 0.83 -0.17
CA GLY A 97 -17.03 2.02 -0.66
C GLY A 97 -16.31 2.88 -1.71
N SER A 98 -15.00 2.69 -1.93
CA SER A 98 -14.18 3.67 -2.66
C SER A 98 -13.06 3.07 -3.52
N ASN A 99 -13.25 1.87 -4.06
CA ASN A 99 -12.41 1.34 -5.15
C ASN A 99 -12.63 2.06 -6.50
N VAL A 100 -13.08 3.32 -6.47
CA VAL A 100 -13.13 4.23 -7.63
C VAL A 100 -11.77 4.31 -8.31
N HIS A 101 -10.68 4.09 -7.56
CA HIS A 101 -9.32 4.20 -8.07
C HIS A 101 -8.85 2.99 -8.87
N MET A 102 -9.39 1.79 -8.63
CA MET A 102 -8.83 0.56 -9.21
C MET A 102 -9.67 -0.13 -10.29
N ARG A 103 -10.93 0.29 -10.48
CA ARG A 103 -11.87 -0.27 -11.49
C ARG A 103 -11.92 -1.81 -11.55
N ILE A 104 -11.59 -2.49 -10.46
CA ILE A 104 -11.68 -3.95 -10.30
C ILE A 104 -12.68 -4.28 -9.19
N SER A 105 -13.31 -5.45 -9.29
CA SER A 105 -14.29 -5.88 -8.30
C SER A 105 -13.64 -6.11 -6.93
N GLN A 106 -14.43 -5.97 -5.85
CA GLN A 106 -13.97 -6.25 -4.49
C GLN A 106 -13.40 -7.67 -4.35
N THR A 107 -14.01 -8.66 -5.02
CA THR A 107 -13.49 -10.03 -5.08
C THR A 107 -12.11 -10.10 -5.73
N SER A 108 -11.85 -9.27 -6.75
CA SER A 108 -10.53 -9.21 -7.39
C SER A 108 -9.50 -8.56 -6.47
N VAL A 109 -9.86 -7.49 -5.76
CA VAL A 109 -9.00 -6.87 -4.73
C VAL A 109 -8.62 -7.88 -3.65
N SER A 110 -9.59 -8.61 -3.12
CA SER A 110 -9.36 -9.67 -2.12
C SER A 110 -8.39 -10.74 -2.65
N ARG A 111 -8.58 -11.20 -3.89
CA ARG A 111 -7.66 -12.16 -4.54
C ARG A 111 -6.24 -11.61 -4.71
N CYS A 112 -6.09 -10.33 -5.09
CA CYS A 112 -4.78 -9.70 -5.21
C CYS A 112 -4.06 -9.65 -3.85
N ILE A 113 -4.75 -9.20 -2.80
CA ILE A 113 -4.20 -9.13 -1.44
C ILE A 113 -3.76 -10.53 -1.00
N HIS A 114 -4.63 -11.53 -1.15
CA HIS A 114 -4.32 -12.90 -0.75
C HIS A 114 -3.11 -13.46 -1.52
N ASN A 115 -3.09 -13.31 -2.85
CA ASN A 115 -1.98 -13.82 -3.67
C ASN A 115 -0.64 -13.17 -3.30
N VAL A 116 -0.60 -11.83 -3.26
CA VAL A 116 0.62 -11.09 -2.91
C VAL A 116 1.08 -11.41 -1.50
N THR A 117 0.14 -11.53 -0.54
CA THR A 117 0.47 -11.92 0.84
C THR A 117 1.07 -13.32 0.89
N ASN A 118 0.48 -14.29 0.19
CA ASN A 118 0.97 -15.66 0.19
C ASN A 118 2.38 -15.76 -0.40
N ILE A 119 2.63 -15.08 -1.53
CA ILE A 119 3.95 -15.03 -2.15
C ILE A 119 4.99 -14.40 -1.22
N LEU A 120 4.65 -13.29 -0.55
CA LEU A 120 5.55 -12.65 0.41
C LEU A 120 5.88 -13.51 1.64
N ASN A 121 5.04 -14.49 1.96
CA ASN A 121 5.23 -15.42 3.07
C ASN A 121 5.85 -16.76 2.63
N LEU A 122 6.19 -16.94 1.35
CA LEU A 122 6.98 -18.09 0.92
C LEU A 122 8.35 -18.05 1.63
N PRO A 123 8.84 -19.15 2.23
CA PRO A 123 10.09 -19.15 2.99
C PRO A 123 11.29 -18.59 2.21
N GLU A 124 11.39 -18.89 0.91
CA GLU A 124 12.42 -18.39 0.01
C GLU A 124 12.37 -16.87 -0.19
N VAL A 125 11.18 -16.27 -0.15
CA VAL A 125 11.00 -14.81 -0.23
C VAL A 125 11.18 -14.19 1.16
N PHE A 126 10.42 -14.65 2.15
CA PHE A 126 10.36 -14.04 3.48
C PHE A 126 11.72 -14.03 4.18
N ASN A 127 12.44 -15.16 4.16
CA ASN A 127 13.73 -15.30 4.86
C ASN A 127 14.86 -14.49 4.19
N THR A 128 14.65 -14.00 2.96
CA THR A 128 15.59 -13.08 2.29
C THR A 128 15.55 -11.68 2.94
N TRP A 129 14.42 -11.30 3.53
CA TRP A 129 14.20 -9.95 4.09
C TRP A 129 14.08 -9.93 5.62
N VAL A 130 13.57 -11.00 6.20
CA VAL A 130 13.31 -11.11 7.63
C VAL A 130 14.11 -12.27 8.19
N TYR A 131 15.04 -11.96 9.08
CA TYR A 131 15.84 -12.94 9.78
C TYR A 131 15.61 -12.83 11.29
N PHE A 132 15.23 -13.94 11.92
CA PHE A 132 15.13 -14.02 13.37
C PHE A 132 16.33 -14.79 13.92
N PRO A 133 17.09 -14.21 14.87
CA PRO A 133 18.24 -14.89 15.46
C PRO A 133 17.77 -16.13 16.23
N ASN A 134 18.50 -17.23 16.07
CA ASN A 134 18.14 -18.51 16.67
C ASN A 134 18.72 -18.70 18.08
N ASN A 135 19.66 -17.84 18.48
CA ASN A 135 20.30 -17.90 19.79
C ASN A 135 20.76 -16.51 20.29
N ILE A 136 21.14 -16.45 21.57
CA ILE A 136 21.54 -15.22 22.25
C ILE A 136 22.81 -14.65 21.63
N GLN A 137 23.76 -15.51 21.22
CA GLN A 137 25.03 -15.07 20.63
C GLN A 137 24.79 -14.31 19.32
N GLU A 138 23.99 -14.88 18.43
CA GLU A 138 23.63 -14.27 17.15
C GLU A 138 22.83 -12.97 17.34
N LEU A 139 21.92 -12.93 18.32
CA LEU A 139 21.19 -11.70 18.66
C LEU A 139 22.16 -10.61 19.13
N GLN A 140 23.17 -10.95 19.92
CA GLN A 140 24.20 -10.01 20.37
C GLN A 140 25.03 -9.48 19.19
N GLU A 141 25.40 -10.35 18.24
CA GLU A 141 26.12 -9.94 17.03
C GLU A 141 25.32 -8.96 16.17
N ILE A 142 24.03 -9.22 15.96
CA ILE A 142 23.15 -8.32 15.19
C ILE A 142 22.98 -6.98 15.91
N ARG A 143 22.83 -6.97 17.25
CA ARG A 143 22.63 -5.74 18.03
C ARG A 143 23.86 -4.83 18.05
N ASN A 144 25.05 -5.41 17.93
CA ASN A 144 26.32 -4.69 18.03
C ASN A 144 26.86 -4.26 16.65
N LYS A 145 26.19 -4.61 15.55
CA LYS A 145 26.44 -4.08 14.20
C LYS A 145 25.76 -2.72 14.02
#